data_AF-A0A929UYK6-F1
#
_entry.id   AF-A0A929UYK6-F1
#
_cell.length_a   1.000
_cell.length_b   1.000
_cell.length_c   1.000
_cell.angle_alpha   90.00
_cell.angle_beta   90.00
_cell.angle_gamma   90.00
#
_symmetry.space_group_name_H-M   'P 1'
#
loop_
_entity.id
_entity.type
_entity.pdbx_description
1 polymer ?
#
loop_
_entity_poly.entity_id
_entity_poly.type
_entity_poly.pdbx_seq_one_letter_code
_entity_poly.pdbx_strand_id
1 'polypeptide(L)'
;MHKKEPDENNRLSFRTILLRSILYVIGVPTVIMLLFVGGFYLKLCAEASQAQAAMKTYLHSKYGEEFIVERPEKNGSGLGVEGWFEATAYPKNHTDIRFIVMLSSSGKHDGYAGAVWSKKETDRLKPIIQRIFSKDVVYSVTIQSSMTLQTKDIQVDGVIPRFTQAAAQYKQQIPYDITIQKTHQTREYQEKMHIVDNLKELAKDLPDTVDTTIRYQAQTAGGKKFDLNITIMALKSTPQETLVTMFQEKESL
;
A
#
# COMPACT_ATOMS: atom_id res chain seq x y z
N MET A 1 84.44 -6.10 -13.73
CA MET A 1 83.09 -5.54 -13.88
C MET A 1 82.26 -6.00 -12.68
N HIS A 2 82.36 -5.30 -11.54
CA HIS A 2 81.60 -5.68 -10.33
C HIS A 2 80.32 -4.86 -10.29
N LYS A 3 79.19 -5.52 -10.59
CA LYS A 3 77.86 -4.95 -10.48
C LYS A 3 77.55 -4.84 -8.98
N LYS A 4 77.47 -3.62 -8.44
CA LYS A 4 76.96 -3.40 -7.08
C LYS A 4 75.50 -3.87 -7.07
N GLU A 5 75.24 -4.99 -6.41
CA GLU A 5 73.86 -5.38 -6.11
C GLU A 5 73.25 -4.36 -5.15
N PRO A 6 71.99 -3.94 -5.37
CA PRO A 6 71.34 -3.00 -4.48
C PRO A 6 71.09 -3.70 -3.14
N ASP A 7 71.60 -3.09 -2.07
CA ASP A 7 71.49 -3.52 -0.67
C ASP A 7 70.06 -3.99 -0.32
N GLU A 8 69.91 -5.29 -0.04
CA GLU A 8 68.64 -5.93 0.33
C GLU A 8 67.95 -5.24 1.51
N ASN A 9 68.74 -4.68 2.43
CA ASN A 9 68.22 -3.97 3.61
C ASN A 9 67.42 -2.71 3.22
N ASN A 10 67.89 -1.97 2.20
CA ASN A 10 67.23 -0.76 1.72
C ASN A 10 65.94 -1.11 0.95
N ARG A 11 65.91 -2.25 0.24
CA ARG A 11 64.72 -2.78 -0.43
C ARG A 11 63.64 -3.27 0.54
N LEU A 12 64.02 -3.91 1.64
CA LEU A 12 63.09 -4.30 2.70
C LEU A 12 62.48 -3.08 3.39
N SER A 13 63.29 -2.08 3.74
CA SER A 13 62.86 -0.82 4.37
C SER A 13 61.85 -0.03 3.50
N PHE A 14 62.09 0.05 2.19
CA PHE A 14 61.19 0.74 1.27
C PHE A 14 59.84 0.00 1.12
N ARG A 15 59.86 -1.34 1.12
CA ARG A 15 58.64 -2.17 1.10
C ARG A 15 57.81 -2.00 2.37
N THR A 16 58.43 -1.94 3.54
CA THR A 16 57.72 -1.69 4.81
C THR A 16 57.13 -0.29 4.89
N ILE A 17 57.81 0.73 4.37
CA ILE A 17 57.28 2.09 4.28
C ILE A 17 56.07 2.13 3.33
N LEU A 18 56.18 1.53 2.14
CA LEU A 18 55.06 1.44 1.19
C LEU A 18 53.86 0.67 1.76
N LEU A 19 54.07 -0.46 2.43
CA LEU A 19 53.01 -1.24 3.06
C LEU A 19 52.31 -0.48 4.19
N ARG A 20 53.06 0.24 5.02
CA ARG A 20 52.49 1.11 6.07
C ARG A 20 51.70 2.26 5.44
N SER A 21 52.22 2.91 4.42
CA SER A 21 51.51 3.98 3.71
C SER A 21 50.22 3.50 3.06
N ILE A 22 50.22 2.32 2.41
CA ILE A 22 49.00 1.71 1.85
C ILE A 22 47.99 1.38 2.96
N LEU A 23 48.46 0.83 4.08
CA LEU A 23 47.61 0.51 5.24
C LEU A 23 46.93 1.76 5.81
N TYR A 24 47.65 2.89 5.91
CA TYR A 24 47.07 4.15 6.40
C TYR A 24 46.18 4.85 5.37
N VAL A 25 46.51 4.79 4.07
CA VAL A 25 45.75 5.49 3.02
C VAL A 25 44.49 4.72 2.60
N ILE A 26 44.50 3.39 2.67
CA ILE A 26 43.36 2.56 2.28
C ILE A 26 42.69 1.95 3.51
N GLY A 27 43.46 1.26 4.36
CA GLY A 27 42.91 0.53 5.50
C GLY A 27 42.16 1.41 6.49
N VAL A 28 42.74 2.55 6.88
CA VAL A 28 42.10 3.47 7.83
C VAL A 28 40.81 4.08 7.26
N PRO A 29 40.77 4.67 6.05
CA PRO A 29 39.51 5.16 5.47
C PRO A 29 38.45 4.07 5.26
N THR A 30 38.85 2.86 4.86
CA THR A 30 37.90 1.74 4.73
C THR A 30 37.27 1.36 6.06
N VAL A 31 38.07 1.28 7.14
CA VAL A 31 37.53 0.99 8.48
C VAL A 31 36.61 2.11 8.95
N ILE A 32 36.99 3.37 8.76
CA ILE A 32 36.15 4.53 9.08
C ILE A 32 34.83 4.46 8.32
N MET A 33 34.87 4.18 7.00
CA MET A 33 33.69 4.03 6.17
C MET A 33 32.79 2.89 6.66
N LEU A 34 33.35 1.74 7.03
CA LEU A 34 32.59 0.60 7.57
C LEU A 34 31.94 0.95 8.92
N LEU A 35 32.61 1.69 9.80
CA LEU A 35 32.03 2.14 11.06
C LEU A 35 30.88 3.12 10.82
N PHE A 36 31.01 4.03 9.86
CA PHE A 36 29.92 4.95 9.49
C PHE A 36 28.72 4.19 8.90
N VAL A 37 28.95 3.30 7.93
CA VAL A 37 27.88 2.51 7.30
C VAL A 37 27.23 1.59 8.33
N GLY A 38 28.01 0.90 9.16
CA GLY A 38 27.52 0.02 10.21
C GLY A 38 26.75 0.78 11.29
N GLY A 39 27.27 1.91 11.76
CA GLY A 39 26.58 2.78 12.72
C GLY A 39 25.27 3.33 12.17
N PHE A 40 25.25 3.75 10.90
CA PHE A 40 24.03 4.19 10.23
C PHE A 40 23.00 3.05 10.10
N TYR A 41 23.45 1.85 9.72
CA TYR A 41 22.59 0.68 9.64
C TYR A 41 21.96 0.31 10.99
N LEU A 42 22.75 0.32 12.07
CA LEU A 42 22.27 0.07 13.43
C LEU A 42 21.25 1.12 13.87
N LYS A 43 21.52 2.40 13.57
CA LYS A 43 20.59 3.49 13.86
C LYS A 43 19.24 3.29 13.15
N LEU A 44 19.24 2.96 11.86
CA LEU A 44 18.01 2.68 11.12
C LEU A 44 17.22 1.49 11.70
N CYS A 45 17.91 0.44 12.12
CA CYS A 45 17.26 -0.72 12.76
C CYS A 45 16.63 -0.36 14.12
N ALA A 46 17.32 0.46 14.93
CA ALA A 46 16.81 0.93 16.20
C ALA A 46 15.57 1.84 16.02
N GLU A 47 15.62 2.79 15.07
CA GLU A 47 14.48 3.65 14.76
C GLU A 47 13.26 2.84 14.30
N ALA A 48 13.45 1.86 13.40
CA ALA A 48 12.36 0.99 12.95
C ALA A 48 11.76 0.17 14.10
N SER A 49 12.60 -0.34 15.02
CA SER A 49 12.14 -1.10 16.19
C SER A 49 11.35 -0.22 17.16
N GLN A 50 11.81 1.02 17.39
CA GLN A 50 11.11 2.00 18.21
C GLN A 50 9.77 2.40 17.59
N ALA A 51 9.73 2.66 16.28
CA ALA A 51 8.51 2.95 15.55
C ALA A 51 7.51 1.79 15.65
N GLN A 52 7.98 0.55 15.51
CA GLN A 52 7.16 -0.65 15.60
C GLN A 52 6.51 -0.77 16.98
N ALA A 53 7.28 -0.55 18.05
CA ALA A 53 6.77 -0.55 19.42
C ALA A 53 5.74 0.57 19.64
N ALA A 54 6.03 1.78 19.16
CA ALA A 54 5.12 2.91 19.27
C ALA A 54 3.79 2.68 18.52
N MET A 55 3.84 2.08 17.33
CA MET A 55 2.67 1.69 16.55
C MET A 55 1.83 0.62 17.28
N LYS A 56 2.46 -0.40 17.87
CA LYS A 56 1.75 -1.42 18.68
C LYS A 56 1.03 -0.79 19.87
N THR A 57 1.74 0.04 20.64
CA THR A 57 1.16 0.73 21.80
C THR A 57 0.01 1.65 21.39
N TYR A 58 0.16 2.37 20.27
CA TYR A 58 -0.90 3.21 19.72
C TYR A 58 -2.17 2.40 19.41
N LEU A 59 -2.05 1.34 18.61
CA LEU A 59 -3.20 0.51 18.23
C LEU A 59 -3.86 -0.15 19.44
N HIS A 60 -3.04 -0.66 20.38
CA HIS A 60 -3.55 -1.24 21.62
C HIS A 60 -4.31 -0.21 22.46
N SER A 61 -3.72 0.97 22.67
CA SER A 61 -4.37 2.04 23.44
C SER A 61 -5.65 2.53 22.78
N LYS A 62 -5.71 2.54 21.44
CA LYS A 62 -6.84 3.07 20.68
C LYS A 62 -8.01 2.10 20.63
N TYR A 63 -7.74 0.81 20.44
CA TYR A 63 -8.77 -0.21 20.18
C TYR A 63 -8.97 -1.21 21.32
N GLY A 64 -8.08 -1.25 22.31
CA GLY A 64 -8.15 -2.19 23.44
C GLY A 64 -7.82 -3.64 23.06
N GLU A 65 -7.23 -3.87 21.89
CA GLU A 65 -6.88 -5.19 21.36
C GLU A 65 -5.37 -5.32 21.11
N GLU A 66 -4.88 -6.55 20.96
CA GLU A 66 -3.47 -6.82 20.64
C GLU A 66 -3.28 -6.88 19.12
N PHE A 67 -2.25 -6.18 18.62
CA PHE A 67 -1.93 -6.10 17.20
C PHE A 67 -0.52 -6.60 16.91
N ILE A 68 -0.38 -7.31 15.81
CA ILE A 68 0.92 -7.57 15.20
C ILE A 68 1.18 -6.45 14.20
N VAL A 69 2.31 -5.78 14.38
CA VAL A 69 2.83 -4.76 13.46
C VAL A 69 4.08 -5.34 12.82
N GLU A 70 4.15 -5.37 11.50
CA GLU A 70 5.33 -5.80 10.74
C GLU A 70 6.48 -4.80 10.89
N ARG A 71 7.65 -5.08 10.29
CA ARG A 71 8.80 -4.17 10.36
C ARG A 71 8.44 -2.85 9.66
N PRO A 72 8.48 -1.70 10.35
CA PRO A 72 8.18 -0.43 9.71
C PRO A 72 9.24 -0.02 8.71
N GLU A 73 8.79 0.61 7.63
CA GLU A 73 9.62 1.23 6.61
C GLU A 73 9.57 2.74 6.77
N LYS A 74 10.72 3.40 6.58
CA LYS A 74 10.84 4.85 6.67
C LYS A 74 10.75 5.45 5.27
N ASN A 75 9.70 6.21 5.01
CA ASN A 75 9.41 6.82 3.72
C ASN A 75 9.51 8.34 3.78
N GLY A 76 9.76 8.96 2.63
CA GLY A 76 9.80 10.43 2.49
C GLY A 76 10.90 11.14 3.28
N SER A 77 11.91 10.40 3.78
CA SER A 77 13.03 10.98 4.54
C SER A 77 14.18 11.39 3.61
N GLY A 78 14.81 12.54 3.89
CA GLY A 78 15.93 13.07 3.12
C GLY A 78 16.75 14.09 3.90
N LEU A 79 17.68 14.77 3.23
CA LEU A 79 18.48 15.83 3.84
C LEU A 79 17.57 16.95 4.36
N GLY A 80 17.51 17.12 5.67
CA GLY A 80 16.68 18.13 6.33
C GLY A 80 15.17 17.86 6.29
N VAL A 81 14.73 16.68 5.83
CA VAL A 81 13.32 16.31 5.74
C VAL A 81 13.05 15.10 6.62
N GLU A 82 12.20 15.30 7.63
CA GLU A 82 11.69 14.22 8.45
C GLU A 82 10.67 13.42 7.63
N GLY A 83 10.89 12.10 7.56
CA GLY A 83 9.97 11.18 6.89
C GLY A 83 8.87 10.70 7.83
N TRP A 84 8.09 9.73 7.38
CA TRP A 84 7.16 8.97 8.20
C TRP A 84 7.56 7.50 8.23
N PHE A 85 7.16 6.81 9.28
CA PHE A 85 7.17 5.35 9.33
C PHE A 85 5.80 4.83 8.93
N GLU A 86 5.79 3.78 8.13
CA GLU A 86 4.58 3.00 7.86
C GLU A 86 4.86 1.51 8.05
N ALA A 87 3.84 0.78 8.48
CA ALA A 87 3.92 -0.67 8.61
C ALA A 87 2.57 -1.29 8.30
N THR A 88 2.57 -2.51 7.77
CA THR A 88 1.38 -3.34 7.77
C THR A 88 1.13 -3.87 9.18
N ALA A 89 -0.10 -3.80 9.64
CA ALA A 89 -0.56 -4.32 10.91
C ALA A 89 -1.83 -5.16 10.74
N TYR A 90 -2.07 -6.05 11.70
CA TYR A 90 -3.28 -6.87 11.81
C TYR A 90 -3.57 -7.26 13.26
N PRO A 91 -4.85 -7.42 13.66
CA PRO A 91 -5.19 -7.91 14.99
C PRO A 91 -4.64 -9.33 15.19
N LYS A 92 -4.16 -9.63 16.40
CA LYS A 92 -3.58 -10.93 16.73
C LYS A 92 -4.52 -12.12 16.44
N ASN A 93 -5.82 -11.89 16.58
CA ASN A 93 -6.86 -12.91 16.38
C ASN A 93 -7.45 -12.93 14.96
N HIS A 94 -7.13 -11.94 14.11
CA HIS A 94 -7.71 -11.77 12.77
C HIS A 94 -6.63 -11.39 11.75
N THR A 95 -5.84 -12.38 11.33
CA THR A 95 -4.72 -12.16 10.40
C THR A 95 -5.16 -11.79 8.98
N ASP A 96 -6.44 -11.97 8.66
CA ASP A 96 -7.08 -11.59 7.40
C ASP A 96 -7.45 -10.11 7.33
N ILE A 97 -7.44 -9.38 8.45
CA ILE A 97 -7.70 -7.93 8.51
C ILE A 97 -6.36 -7.19 8.56
N ARG A 98 -5.79 -6.95 7.38
CA ARG A 98 -4.53 -6.20 7.22
C ARG A 98 -4.79 -4.74 6.88
N PHE A 99 -4.03 -3.85 7.50
CA PHE A 99 -4.13 -2.40 7.28
C PHE A 99 -2.76 -1.73 7.47
N ILE A 100 -2.63 -0.51 6.96
CA ILE A 100 -1.44 0.32 7.19
C ILE A 100 -1.62 1.14 8.46
N VAL A 101 -0.58 1.18 9.29
CA VAL A 101 -0.42 2.15 10.38
C VAL A 101 0.75 3.06 10.04
N MET A 102 0.55 4.36 10.24
CA MET A 102 1.53 5.41 9.94
C MET A 102 1.86 6.20 11.21
N LEU A 103 3.15 6.49 11.37
CA LEU A 103 3.70 7.31 12.44
C LEU A 103 4.59 8.39 11.83
N SER A 104 4.25 9.65 12.07
CA SER A 104 5.03 10.82 11.65
C SER A 104 5.11 11.82 12.81
N SER A 105 5.87 12.90 12.61
CA SER A 105 5.82 14.05 13.53
C SER A 105 4.49 14.79 13.50
N SER A 106 3.70 14.66 12.43
CA SER A 106 2.36 15.25 12.33
C SER A 106 1.26 14.44 13.01
N GLY A 107 1.48 13.16 13.31
CA GLY A 107 0.47 12.35 13.99
C GLY A 107 0.63 10.84 13.83
N LYS A 108 -0.40 10.13 14.30
CA LYS A 108 -0.55 8.68 14.17
C LYS A 108 -1.85 8.40 13.44
N HIS A 109 -1.77 7.58 12.40
CA HIS A 109 -2.88 7.27 11.51
C HIS A 109 -2.95 5.77 11.31
N ASP A 110 -4.16 5.24 11.12
CA ASP A 110 -4.33 3.83 10.82
C ASP A 110 -5.56 3.55 9.95
N GLY A 111 -5.45 2.48 9.18
CA GLY A 111 -6.51 1.97 8.32
C GLY A 111 -7.40 0.90 8.97
N TYR A 112 -7.37 0.69 10.30
CA TYR A 112 -7.98 -0.49 10.91
C TYR A 112 -9.50 -0.54 10.70
N ALA A 113 -10.19 0.56 11.00
CA ALA A 113 -11.64 0.65 10.82
C ALA A 113 -12.03 0.37 9.35
N GLY A 114 -11.30 0.97 8.41
CA GLY A 114 -11.45 0.75 6.98
C GLY A 114 -11.29 -0.71 6.58
N ALA A 115 -10.26 -1.41 7.08
CA ALA A 115 -10.03 -2.82 6.81
C ALA A 115 -11.13 -3.73 7.38
N VAL A 116 -11.63 -3.45 8.59
CA VAL A 116 -12.76 -4.17 9.18
C VAL A 116 -14.03 -4.00 8.34
N TRP A 117 -14.32 -2.77 7.90
CA TRP A 117 -15.47 -2.50 7.04
C TRP A 117 -15.32 -3.18 5.67
N SER A 118 -14.14 -3.09 5.06
CA SER A 118 -13.80 -3.72 3.78
C SER A 118 -14.05 -5.23 3.80
N LYS A 119 -13.60 -5.93 4.85
CA LYS A 119 -13.82 -7.37 5.01
C LYS A 119 -15.30 -7.72 5.08
N LYS A 120 -16.03 -7.04 5.98
CA LYS A 120 -17.48 -7.28 6.17
C LYS A 120 -18.28 -6.99 4.91
N GLU A 121 -17.91 -5.94 4.20
CA GLU A 121 -18.60 -5.52 2.98
C GLU A 121 -18.28 -6.45 1.80
N THR A 122 -17.04 -6.92 1.69
CA THR A 122 -16.65 -7.96 0.72
C THR A 122 -17.46 -9.24 0.92
N ASP A 123 -17.69 -9.65 2.17
CA ASP A 123 -18.50 -10.82 2.50
C ASP A 123 -19.99 -10.59 2.18
N ARG A 124 -20.53 -9.39 2.45
CA ARG A 124 -21.91 -9.00 2.14
C ARG A 124 -22.17 -8.98 0.63
N LEU A 125 -21.25 -8.41 -0.15
CA LEU A 125 -21.39 -8.27 -1.60
C LEU A 125 -21.08 -9.56 -2.37
N LYS A 126 -20.40 -10.53 -1.76
CA LYS A 126 -20.07 -11.81 -2.40
C LYS A 126 -21.23 -12.47 -3.16
N PRO A 127 -22.37 -12.79 -2.53
CA PRO A 127 -23.48 -13.43 -3.23
C PRO A 127 -24.09 -12.55 -4.33
N ILE A 128 -24.06 -11.22 -4.17
CA ILE A 128 -24.62 -10.25 -5.11
C ILE A 128 -23.74 -10.19 -6.38
N ILE A 129 -22.44 -10.02 -6.20
CA ILE A 129 -21.47 -9.98 -7.30
C ILE A 129 -21.46 -11.31 -8.07
N GLN A 130 -21.47 -12.44 -7.37
CA GLN A 130 -21.51 -13.76 -8.02
C GLN A 130 -22.80 -14.02 -8.80
N ARG A 131 -23.94 -13.47 -8.34
CA ARG A 131 -25.22 -13.52 -9.07
C ARG A 131 -25.18 -12.67 -10.34
N ILE A 132 -24.60 -11.48 -10.27
CA ILE A 132 -24.60 -10.50 -11.36
C ILE A 132 -23.53 -10.82 -12.41
N PHE A 133 -22.31 -11.17 -11.98
CA PHE A 133 -21.14 -11.26 -12.86
C PHE A 133 -20.63 -12.69 -13.11
N SER A 134 -21.28 -13.70 -12.49
CA SER A 134 -20.85 -15.11 -12.42
C SER A 134 -19.73 -15.38 -11.40
N LYS A 135 -19.45 -16.66 -11.11
CA LYS A 135 -18.53 -17.09 -10.03
C LYS A 135 -17.05 -16.95 -10.37
N ASP A 136 -16.72 -16.71 -11.63
CA ASP A 136 -15.38 -16.62 -12.20
C ASP A 136 -14.76 -15.21 -12.05
N VAL A 137 -15.48 -14.24 -11.49
CA VAL A 137 -14.93 -12.91 -11.23
C VAL A 137 -14.11 -12.85 -9.95
N VAL A 138 -12.99 -12.15 -10.03
CA VAL A 138 -12.23 -11.71 -8.87
C VAL A 138 -12.74 -10.33 -8.49
N TYR A 139 -12.97 -10.09 -7.20
CA TYR A 139 -13.42 -8.78 -6.74
C TYR A 139 -12.83 -8.45 -5.37
N SER A 140 -12.77 -7.16 -5.07
CA SER A 140 -12.35 -6.63 -3.78
C SER A 140 -13.12 -5.36 -3.45
N VAL A 141 -13.43 -5.17 -2.17
CA VAL A 141 -13.99 -3.92 -1.65
C VAL A 141 -12.94 -3.28 -0.75
N THR A 142 -12.66 -1.99 -0.96
CA THR A 142 -11.75 -1.20 -0.15
C THR A 142 -12.50 0.01 0.38
N ILE A 143 -12.58 0.12 1.70
CA ILE A 143 -13.18 1.26 2.40
C ILE A 143 -12.06 1.92 3.18
N GLN A 144 -11.81 3.20 2.91
CA GLN A 144 -10.73 3.94 3.59
C GLN A 144 -11.24 4.61 4.86
N SER A 145 -10.45 4.48 5.93
CA SER A 145 -10.57 5.29 7.15
C SER A 145 -9.41 6.28 7.21
N SER A 146 -9.08 6.78 8.41
CA SER A 146 -8.20 7.91 8.77
C SER A 146 -6.74 7.91 8.26
N MET A 147 -6.53 7.69 6.96
CA MET A 147 -5.23 7.51 6.29
C MET A 147 -4.94 8.60 5.24
N THR A 148 -5.92 9.41 4.87
CA THR A 148 -5.85 10.40 3.79
C THR A 148 -6.42 11.75 4.22
N LEU A 149 -6.17 12.80 3.44
CA LEU A 149 -6.76 14.12 3.71
C LEU A 149 -8.30 14.11 3.69
N GLN A 150 -8.92 13.26 2.85
CA GLN A 150 -10.38 13.11 2.78
C GLN A 150 -10.96 12.47 4.06
N THR A 151 -10.17 11.60 4.70
CA THR A 151 -10.58 10.80 5.85
C THR A 151 -10.04 11.35 7.18
N LYS A 152 -9.39 12.52 7.18
CA LYS A 152 -8.71 13.10 8.35
C LYS A 152 -9.62 13.32 9.56
N ASP A 153 -10.90 13.61 9.31
CA ASP A 153 -11.89 13.90 10.35
C ASP A 153 -12.68 12.64 10.77
N ILE A 154 -12.38 11.48 10.17
CA ILE A 154 -12.89 10.19 10.63
C ILE A 154 -12.15 9.80 11.90
N GLN A 155 -12.87 9.72 13.01
CA GLN A 155 -12.33 9.36 14.32
C GLN A 155 -13.05 8.10 14.82
N VAL A 156 -12.34 6.98 14.85
CA VAL A 156 -12.87 5.70 15.31
C VAL A 156 -11.95 5.17 16.39
N ASP A 157 -12.44 5.17 17.62
CA ASP A 157 -11.73 4.66 18.80
C ASP A 157 -12.55 3.54 19.45
N GLY A 158 -11.86 2.60 20.09
CA GLY A 158 -12.47 1.45 20.75
C GLY A 158 -13.14 0.50 19.77
N VAL A 159 -14.41 0.18 20.02
CA VAL A 159 -15.14 -0.81 19.21
C VAL A 159 -15.49 -0.21 17.84
N ILE A 160 -15.04 -0.87 16.77
CA ILE A 160 -15.34 -0.43 15.41
C ILE A 160 -16.86 -0.47 15.14
N PRO A 161 -17.49 0.68 14.82
CA PRO A 161 -18.93 0.74 14.57
C PRO A 161 -19.30 -0.03 13.30
N ARG A 162 -20.60 -0.33 13.13
CA ARG A 162 -21.07 -0.92 11.87
C ARG A 162 -20.83 0.06 10.73
N PHE A 163 -20.47 -0.45 9.55
CA PHE A 163 -20.21 0.40 8.38
C PHE A 163 -21.39 1.33 8.06
N THR A 164 -22.63 0.86 8.20
CA THR A 164 -23.83 1.67 7.98
C THR A 164 -23.93 2.87 8.93
N GLN A 165 -23.46 2.74 10.18
CA GLN A 165 -23.43 3.85 11.14
C GLN A 165 -22.34 4.86 10.75
N ALA A 166 -21.15 4.37 10.39
CA ALA A 166 -20.06 5.23 9.93
C ALA A 166 -20.44 5.97 8.63
N ALA A 167 -21.06 5.29 7.67
CA ALA A 167 -21.55 5.87 6.42
C ALA A 167 -22.57 6.99 6.64
N ALA A 168 -23.47 6.82 7.62
CA ALA A 168 -24.44 7.86 7.98
C ALA A 168 -23.77 9.09 8.62
N GLN A 169 -22.72 8.87 9.42
CA GLN A 169 -22.01 9.92 10.14
C GLN A 169 -21.05 10.70 9.24
N TYR A 170 -20.17 10.00 8.52
CA TYR A 170 -19.06 10.62 7.78
C TYR A 170 -19.36 10.84 6.30
N LYS A 171 -20.37 10.16 5.75
CA LYS A 171 -20.89 10.38 4.38
C LYS A 171 -19.75 10.32 3.34
N GLN A 172 -19.66 11.32 2.45
CA GLN A 172 -18.67 11.42 1.38
C GLN A 172 -17.21 11.51 1.86
N GLN A 173 -16.95 11.66 3.16
CA GLN A 173 -15.60 11.54 3.69
C GLN A 173 -15.07 10.10 3.66
N ILE A 174 -15.93 9.09 3.46
CA ILE A 174 -15.52 7.70 3.34
C ILE A 174 -15.37 7.36 1.85
N PRO A 175 -14.14 7.15 1.35
CA PRO A 175 -13.90 6.48 0.09
C PRO A 175 -14.34 5.02 0.17
N TYR A 176 -15.17 4.61 -0.79
CA TYR A 176 -15.66 3.26 -0.95
C TYR A 176 -15.36 2.81 -2.39
N ASP A 177 -14.37 1.94 -2.54
CA ASP A 177 -13.92 1.45 -3.83
C ASP A 177 -14.29 -0.02 -4.01
N ILE A 178 -14.92 -0.36 -5.14
CA ILE A 178 -15.10 -1.74 -5.56
C ILE A 178 -14.26 -1.98 -6.80
N THR A 179 -13.45 -3.03 -6.78
CA THR A 179 -12.79 -3.54 -7.98
C THR A 179 -13.41 -4.87 -8.38
N ILE A 180 -13.78 -5.00 -9.65
CA ILE A 180 -14.26 -6.24 -10.26
C ILE A 180 -13.36 -6.54 -11.45
N GLN A 181 -12.81 -7.74 -11.48
CA GLN A 181 -11.93 -8.25 -12.52
C GLN A 181 -12.50 -9.52 -13.12
N LYS A 182 -12.62 -9.54 -14.46
CA LYS A 182 -13.07 -10.72 -15.20
C LYS A 182 -12.06 -11.09 -16.27
N THR A 183 -11.60 -12.35 -16.24
CA THR A 183 -10.65 -12.90 -17.21
C THR A 183 -11.39 -13.81 -18.17
N HIS A 184 -11.13 -13.69 -19.48
CA HIS A 184 -11.69 -14.52 -20.57
C HIS A 184 -13.08 -14.12 -21.08
N GLN A 185 -13.14 -12.98 -21.77
CA GLN A 185 -14.34 -12.55 -22.46
C GLN A 185 -14.19 -12.52 -24.00
N THR A 186 -15.30 -12.73 -24.72
CA THR A 186 -15.40 -12.83 -26.19
C THR A 186 -16.35 -11.75 -26.74
N ARG A 187 -15.87 -11.01 -27.76
CA ARG A 187 -16.52 -9.90 -28.53
C ARG A 187 -16.94 -8.66 -27.71
N GLU A 188 -16.23 -7.57 -28.00
CA GLU A 188 -16.02 -6.36 -27.20
C GLU A 188 -17.22 -5.40 -26.99
N TYR A 189 -18.14 -5.22 -27.95
CA TYR A 189 -19.15 -4.14 -27.86
C TYR A 189 -20.44 -4.52 -27.11
N GLN A 190 -21.09 -5.64 -27.47
CA GLN A 190 -22.30 -6.12 -26.77
C GLN A 190 -22.00 -6.43 -25.29
N GLU A 191 -20.75 -6.78 -25.02
CA GLU A 191 -20.23 -7.05 -23.70
C GLU A 191 -20.10 -5.79 -22.85
N LYS A 192 -19.59 -4.66 -23.40
CA LYS A 192 -19.54 -3.37 -22.70
C LYS A 192 -20.95 -2.91 -22.26
N MET A 193 -21.97 -3.08 -23.10
CA MET A 193 -23.37 -2.78 -22.74
C MET A 193 -23.86 -3.65 -21.58
N HIS A 194 -23.67 -4.97 -21.66
CA HIS A 194 -24.06 -5.90 -20.60
C HIS A 194 -23.32 -5.64 -19.28
N ILE A 195 -22.04 -5.25 -19.35
CA ILE A 195 -21.26 -4.84 -18.19
C ILE A 195 -21.88 -3.59 -17.55
N VAL A 196 -22.25 -2.57 -18.33
CA VAL A 196 -22.93 -1.38 -17.79
C VAL A 196 -24.24 -1.75 -17.09
N ASP A 197 -25.04 -2.66 -17.65
CA ASP A 197 -26.27 -3.15 -17.02
C ASP A 197 -25.97 -3.85 -15.69
N ASN A 198 -24.97 -4.73 -15.67
CA ASN A 198 -24.52 -5.42 -14.46
C ASN A 198 -24.00 -4.46 -13.39
N LEU A 199 -23.26 -3.42 -13.79
CA LEU A 199 -22.79 -2.39 -12.85
C LEU A 199 -23.96 -1.58 -12.29
N LYS A 200 -24.95 -1.23 -13.11
CA LYS A 200 -26.18 -0.54 -12.66
C LYS A 200 -27.00 -1.42 -11.72
N GLU A 201 -27.06 -2.73 -11.96
CA GLU A 201 -27.70 -3.68 -11.06
C GLU A 201 -26.97 -3.73 -9.72
N LEU A 202 -25.63 -3.86 -9.73
CA LEU A 202 -24.83 -3.85 -8.50
C LEU A 202 -25.01 -2.54 -7.72
N ALA A 203 -25.08 -1.40 -8.41
CA ALA A 203 -25.23 -0.08 -7.79
C ALA A 203 -26.52 0.11 -6.97
N LYS A 204 -27.50 -0.79 -7.09
CA LYS A 204 -28.69 -0.81 -6.23
C LYS A 204 -28.38 -1.28 -4.81
N ASP A 205 -27.35 -2.10 -4.64
CA ASP A 205 -26.93 -2.69 -3.36
C ASP A 205 -25.77 -1.92 -2.70
N LEU A 206 -25.34 -0.80 -3.28
CA LEU A 206 -24.22 0.01 -2.82
C LEU A 206 -24.68 1.28 -2.09
N PRO A 207 -23.91 1.77 -1.11
CA PRO A 207 -24.22 3.03 -0.43
C PRO A 207 -24.15 4.21 -1.41
N ASP A 208 -25.15 5.09 -1.36
CA ASP A 208 -25.22 6.33 -2.12
C ASP A 208 -24.82 7.57 -1.30
N THR A 209 -24.62 7.41 0.01
CA THR A 209 -24.26 8.48 0.95
C THR A 209 -22.75 8.71 1.09
N VAL A 210 -21.93 7.79 0.57
CA VAL A 210 -20.47 7.82 0.65
C VAL A 210 -19.84 8.02 -0.73
N ASP A 211 -18.54 8.26 -0.77
CA ASP A 211 -17.80 8.44 -2.02
C ASP A 211 -17.53 7.09 -2.68
N THR A 212 -18.55 6.56 -3.37
CA THR A 212 -18.54 5.22 -3.96
C THR A 212 -18.03 5.25 -5.39
N THR A 213 -16.95 4.51 -5.66
CA THR A 213 -16.35 4.30 -6.98
C THR A 213 -16.30 2.82 -7.33
N ILE A 214 -16.61 2.49 -8.60
CA ILE A 214 -16.51 1.15 -9.14
C ILE A 214 -15.47 1.14 -10.25
N ARG A 215 -14.48 0.24 -10.11
CA ARG A 215 -13.48 -0.09 -11.11
C ARG A 215 -13.80 -1.48 -11.67
N TYR A 216 -14.24 -1.52 -12.92
CA TYR A 216 -14.37 -2.76 -13.67
C TYR A 216 -13.15 -2.95 -14.57
N GLN A 217 -12.59 -4.14 -14.60
CA GLN A 217 -11.48 -4.51 -15.47
C GLN A 217 -11.79 -5.84 -16.14
N ALA A 218 -11.60 -5.92 -17.44
CA ALA A 218 -11.73 -7.18 -18.17
C ALA A 218 -10.63 -7.36 -19.19
N GLN A 219 -10.36 -8.63 -19.49
CA GLN A 219 -9.42 -9.03 -20.52
C GLN A 219 -10.12 -9.97 -21.51
N THR A 220 -10.04 -9.61 -22.79
CA THR A 220 -10.56 -10.42 -23.88
C THR A 220 -9.67 -11.64 -24.13
N ALA A 221 -10.19 -12.67 -24.78
CA ALA A 221 -9.41 -13.82 -25.24
C ALA A 221 -8.24 -13.42 -26.17
N GLY A 222 -8.36 -12.29 -26.88
CA GLY A 222 -7.30 -11.73 -27.74
C GLY A 222 -6.26 -10.88 -26.99
N GLY A 223 -6.25 -10.89 -25.66
CA GLY A 223 -5.25 -10.20 -24.84
C GLY A 223 -5.55 -8.72 -24.57
N LYS A 224 -6.44 -8.08 -25.34
CA LYS A 224 -6.88 -6.70 -25.11
C LYS A 224 -7.51 -6.56 -23.72
N LYS A 225 -7.11 -5.51 -23.00
CA LYS A 225 -7.66 -5.16 -21.69
C LYS A 225 -8.52 -3.91 -21.84
N PHE A 226 -9.65 -3.89 -21.14
CA PHE A 226 -10.44 -2.68 -21.01
C PHE A 226 -10.83 -2.45 -19.55
N ASP A 227 -10.89 -1.19 -19.16
CA ASP A 227 -11.34 -0.80 -17.83
C ASP A 227 -12.35 0.35 -17.86
N LEU A 228 -13.21 0.38 -16.85
CA LEU A 228 -14.13 1.47 -16.57
C LEU A 228 -13.96 1.83 -15.10
N ASN A 229 -13.62 3.09 -14.84
CA ASN A 229 -13.56 3.64 -13.49
C ASN A 229 -14.62 4.73 -13.37
N ILE A 230 -15.63 4.52 -12.52
CA ILE A 230 -16.80 5.39 -12.48
C ILE A 230 -17.37 5.51 -11.07
N THR A 231 -17.81 6.72 -10.70
CA THR A 231 -18.53 6.94 -9.45
C THR A 231 -19.97 6.44 -9.55
N ILE A 232 -20.57 6.04 -8.43
CA ILE A 232 -21.97 5.59 -8.41
C ILE A 232 -22.93 6.69 -8.90
N MET A 233 -22.61 7.95 -8.61
CA MET A 233 -23.39 9.10 -9.07
C MET A 233 -23.37 9.20 -10.60
N ALA A 234 -22.18 9.14 -11.20
CA ALA A 234 -22.04 9.18 -12.66
C ALA A 234 -22.68 7.97 -13.34
N LEU A 235 -22.57 6.77 -12.75
CA LEU A 235 -23.19 5.55 -13.28
C LEU A 235 -24.72 5.66 -13.33
N LYS A 236 -25.33 6.32 -12.34
CA LYS A 236 -26.79 6.52 -12.25
C LYS A 236 -27.30 7.63 -13.17
N SER A 237 -26.52 8.69 -13.38
CA SER A 237 -26.96 9.88 -14.15
C SER A 237 -26.58 9.86 -15.62
N THR A 238 -25.57 9.06 -16.02
CA THR A 238 -25.05 9.07 -17.39
C THR A 238 -25.83 8.10 -18.30
N PRO A 239 -26.21 8.51 -19.52
CA PRO A 239 -26.81 7.63 -20.51
C PRO A 239 -25.91 6.41 -20.80
N GLN A 240 -26.54 5.25 -21.03
CA GLN A 240 -25.83 3.98 -21.21
C GLN A 240 -24.88 4.00 -22.42
N GLU A 241 -25.29 4.62 -23.52
CA GLU A 241 -24.46 4.77 -24.72
C GLU A 241 -23.17 5.54 -24.41
N THR A 242 -23.26 6.60 -23.60
CA THR A 242 -22.10 7.38 -23.16
C THR A 242 -21.20 6.55 -22.25
N LEU A 243 -21.77 5.79 -21.30
CA LEU A 243 -21.02 4.91 -20.41
C LEU A 243 -20.17 3.88 -21.16
N VAL A 244 -20.70 3.32 -22.26
CA VAL A 244 -19.96 2.36 -23.10
C VAL A 244 -18.74 3.00 -23.78
N THR A 245 -18.80 4.29 -24.10
CA THR A 245 -17.65 5.02 -24.67
C THR A 245 -16.59 5.39 -23.64
N MET A 246 -16.89 5.31 -22.34
CA MET A 246 -15.94 5.64 -21.26
C MET A 246 -14.92 4.53 -20.98
N PHE A 247 -15.15 3.32 -21.49
CA PHE A 247 -14.20 2.21 -21.36
C PHE A 247 -12.87 2.56 -22.02
N GLN A 248 -11.78 2.51 -21.25
CA GLN A 248 -10.43 2.71 -21.76
C GLN A 248 -9.87 1.38 -22.24
N GLU A 249 -9.36 1.34 -23.47
CA GLU A 249 -8.61 0.18 -23.97
C GLU A 249 -7.13 0.33 -23.60
N LYS A 250 -6.53 -0.75 -23.08
CA LYS A 250 -5.11 -0.84 -22.78
C LYS A 250 -4.50 -1.90 -23.66
N GLU A 251 -3.54 -1.50 -24.49
CA GLU A 251 -2.68 -2.44 -25.21
C GLU A 251 -1.81 -3.20 -24.21
N SER A 252 -1.67 -4.51 -24.42
CA SER A 252 -0.66 -5.30 -23.74
C SER A 252 0.70 -4.89 -24.31
N LEU A 253 1.55 -4.26 -23.49
CA LEU A 253 2.99 -4.16 -23.74
C LEU A 253 3.61 -5.55 -23.96
#